data_AF-A0A2P6FTR0-F1
#
_entry.id   AF-A0A2P6FTR0-F1
#
_cell.length_a   1.000
_cell.length_b   1.000
_cell.length_c   1.000
_cell.angle_alpha   90.00
_cell.angle_beta   90.00
_cell.angle_gamma   90.00
#
_symmetry.space_group_name_H-M   'P 1'
#
loop_
_entity.id
_entity.type
_entity.pdbx_description
1 polymer ?
#
loop_
_entity_poly.entity_id
_entity_poly.type
_entity_poly.pdbx_seq_one_letter_code
_entity_poly.pdbx_strand_id
1 'polypeptide(L)'
;MNSQSIRTPGGRELVAVGDAGLLTLDRLDGVFSHFDQDPRVCSVSLVSTPLPSGHQTWQRGTAPTGPVTLIAADVQDLVGPMTVQDEQSLIEWCTHASERGLWHDWWYLHAVDVLRSSTGTQMSDMDLREARDTTTASAYRMVTGPQTISGGLNLWVDITWLGPHETGAQVLATAALGALQRQSGVDTITLSGAATLPRYAEHLRDLPGIELHSDDAPMPQADIAWYPNQIDRRSNIAQARAQGRRVVTTYLDLIAYDIPRYHASANDWADYRHLQRAVALSVDGITTISQDVADRLLLEVPQLDASRVRAIPLGLDHISAAPREPESDIELLRNQVTVRPFVLVLGNDFVHKNRDFAISVWERVLEAGVNCDLVLAGLHVRSSSSRAAEDRLVSQHTNLRGTVHTIGHVSSESRTWLMANAAVVLYPSSAEGFGFVPYEAAALETPSSFVHFGPLAELSGVRDAPSRWSVDEVATDLTRLLTQEDAAAGRVADLQHVRTELTWERFAERLVTFFGETVSHSAVVSGLEAKEFSTARESRPTRRLLYRAVRRVRRSRD
;
A
#
# COMPACT_ATOMS: atom_id res chain seq x y z
N MET A 1 28.85 -31.49 -33.98
CA MET A 1 27.84 -30.55 -34.53
C MET A 1 28.39 -30.01 -35.85
N ASN A 2 27.58 -29.89 -36.91
CA ASN A 2 28.03 -29.33 -38.20
C ASN A 2 28.23 -27.81 -38.05
N SER A 3 29.46 -27.32 -38.13
CA SER A 3 29.75 -25.88 -38.12
C SER A 3 29.52 -25.29 -39.51
N GLN A 4 28.47 -24.48 -39.67
CA GLN A 4 28.35 -23.59 -40.81
C GLN A 4 29.11 -22.30 -40.51
N SER A 5 30.06 -21.94 -41.39
CA SER A 5 30.74 -20.65 -41.36
C SER A 5 29.84 -19.61 -42.02
N ILE A 6 29.59 -18.51 -41.30
CA ILE A 6 28.70 -17.42 -41.68
C ILE A 6 29.52 -16.13 -41.63
N ARG A 7 29.40 -15.24 -42.62
CA ARG A 7 30.15 -13.98 -42.64
C ARG A 7 29.21 -12.78 -42.50
N THR A 8 29.53 -11.86 -41.58
CA THR A 8 28.78 -10.62 -41.39
C THR A 8 29.02 -9.64 -42.55
N PRO A 9 28.15 -8.63 -42.76
CA PRO A 9 28.40 -7.54 -43.71
C PRO A 9 29.69 -6.77 -43.41
N GLY A 10 30.06 -6.62 -42.13
CA GLY A 10 31.34 -6.05 -41.69
C GLY A 10 32.55 -6.98 -41.90
N GLY A 11 32.34 -8.20 -42.38
CA GLY A 11 33.39 -9.14 -42.77
C GLY A 11 33.87 -10.08 -41.66
N ARG A 12 33.23 -10.09 -40.49
CA ARG A 12 33.57 -11.02 -39.39
C ARG A 12 33.11 -12.43 -39.73
N GLU A 13 33.95 -13.40 -39.47
CA GLU A 13 33.60 -14.82 -39.62
C GLU A 13 33.01 -15.36 -38.33
N LEU A 14 31.83 -15.94 -38.43
CA LEU A 14 31.07 -16.52 -37.34
C LEU A 14 30.88 -18.02 -37.55
N VAL A 15 30.80 -18.76 -36.45
CA VAL A 15 30.48 -20.18 -36.42
C VAL A 15 29.27 -20.38 -35.53
N ALA A 16 28.25 -21.06 -36.07
CA ALA A 16 27.08 -21.44 -35.29
C ALA A 16 27.31 -22.76 -34.54
N VAL A 17 27.01 -22.77 -33.25
CA VAL A 17 27.02 -23.95 -32.37
C VAL A 17 25.62 -24.13 -31.78
N GLY A 18 25.06 -25.34 -31.87
CA GLY A 18 23.69 -25.66 -31.43
C GLY A 18 22.72 -25.81 -32.60
N ASP A 19 21.46 -25.40 -32.41
CA ASP A 19 20.41 -25.50 -33.44
C ASP A 19 20.51 -24.35 -34.45
N ALA A 20 21.27 -24.57 -35.52
CA ALA A 20 21.41 -23.62 -36.61
C ALA A 20 20.07 -23.29 -37.32
N GLY A 21 19.03 -24.12 -37.18
CA GLY A 21 17.69 -23.86 -37.73
C GLY A 21 17.00 -22.65 -37.12
N LEU A 22 17.45 -22.20 -35.94
CA LEU A 22 16.93 -21.00 -35.26
C LEU A 22 17.51 -19.68 -35.82
N LEU A 23 18.52 -19.74 -36.69
CA LEU A 23 19.16 -18.56 -37.29
C LEU A 23 18.46 -18.14 -38.59
N THR A 24 17.24 -17.64 -38.48
CA THR A 24 16.49 -17.07 -39.62
C THR A 24 17.15 -15.79 -40.13
N LEU A 25 16.87 -15.39 -41.39
CA LEU A 25 17.50 -14.20 -42.00
C LEU A 25 17.28 -12.92 -41.19
N ASP A 26 16.07 -12.70 -40.66
CA ASP A 26 15.72 -11.56 -39.81
C ASP A 26 16.51 -11.56 -38.49
N ARG A 27 16.81 -12.73 -37.93
CA ARG A 27 17.63 -12.85 -36.72
C ARG A 27 19.11 -12.62 -37.04
N LEU A 28 19.59 -13.14 -38.14
CA LEU A 28 20.97 -12.94 -38.58
C LEU A 28 21.29 -11.45 -38.78
N ASP A 29 20.36 -10.68 -39.37
CA ASP A 29 20.56 -9.23 -39.54
C ASP A 29 20.79 -8.51 -38.19
N GLY A 30 20.00 -8.86 -37.16
CA GLY A 30 20.15 -8.33 -35.81
C GLY A 30 21.48 -8.73 -35.17
N VAL A 31 21.86 -10.00 -35.28
CA VAL A 31 23.12 -10.53 -34.70
C VAL A 31 24.35 -9.97 -35.42
N PHE A 32 24.32 -9.87 -36.74
CA PHE A 32 25.43 -9.31 -37.53
C PHE A 32 25.70 -7.87 -37.16
N SER A 33 24.65 -7.04 -37.09
CA SER A 33 24.79 -5.66 -36.65
C SER A 33 25.43 -5.57 -35.26
N HIS A 34 25.12 -6.50 -34.35
CA HIS A 34 25.69 -6.50 -33.00
C HIS A 34 27.17 -6.89 -32.98
N PHE A 35 27.56 -7.93 -33.72
CA PHE A 35 28.98 -8.33 -33.85
C PHE A 35 29.85 -7.27 -34.51
N ASP A 36 29.30 -6.53 -35.49
CA ASP A 36 30.04 -5.51 -36.24
C ASP A 36 30.17 -4.18 -35.44
N GLN A 37 29.37 -3.99 -34.38
CA GLN A 37 29.43 -2.79 -33.53
C GLN A 37 30.59 -2.79 -32.54
N ASP A 38 30.99 -3.95 -32.03
CA ASP A 38 32.07 -4.05 -31.05
C ASP A 38 32.91 -5.33 -31.26
N PRO A 39 34.22 -5.21 -31.57
CA PRO A 39 35.08 -6.36 -31.81
C PRO A 39 35.27 -7.24 -30.56
N ARG A 40 34.94 -6.75 -29.36
CA ARG A 40 35.03 -7.53 -28.11
C ARG A 40 33.89 -8.53 -27.95
N VAL A 41 32.81 -8.40 -28.72
CA VAL A 41 31.74 -9.41 -28.76
C VAL A 41 32.31 -10.64 -29.46
N CYS A 42 32.57 -11.70 -28.68
CA CYS A 42 33.12 -12.95 -29.17
C CYS A 42 32.05 -14.04 -29.33
N SER A 43 30.91 -13.91 -28.66
CA SER A 43 29.75 -14.76 -28.93
C SER A 43 28.43 -14.04 -28.72
N VAL A 44 27.43 -14.47 -29.48
CA VAL A 44 26.03 -14.08 -29.32
C VAL A 44 25.18 -15.34 -29.21
N SER A 45 24.46 -15.49 -28.09
CA SER A 45 23.52 -16.59 -27.92
C SER A 45 22.07 -16.13 -28.07
N LEU A 46 21.23 -16.94 -28.70
CA LEU A 46 19.78 -16.69 -28.71
C LEU A 46 19.18 -17.28 -27.45
N VAL A 47 18.42 -16.47 -26.71
CA VAL A 47 17.78 -16.89 -25.46
C VAL A 47 16.29 -16.61 -25.55
N SER A 48 15.46 -17.61 -25.27
CA SER A 48 14.02 -17.40 -25.22
C SER A 48 13.65 -16.61 -23.97
N THR A 49 12.81 -15.59 -24.12
CA THR A 49 12.10 -14.97 -22.99
C THR A 49 10.60 -15.27 -23.08
N PRO A 50 9.94 -15.62 -21.96
CA PRO A 50 8.48 -15.79 -21.93
C PRO A 50 7.73 -14.45 -22.04
N LEU A 51 8.44 -13.31 -21.98
CA LEU A 51 7.83 -11.98 -21.95
C LEU A 51 7.82 -11.36 -23.35
N PRO A 52 6.66 -10.96 -23.88
CA PRO A 52 6.59 -10.19 -25.12
C PRO A 52 7.08 -8.77 -24.84
N SER A 53 8.39 -8.54 -24.87
CA SER A 53 8.93 -7.19 -24.93
C SER A 53 8.85 -6.72 -26.38
N GLY A 54 8.15 -5.62 -26.64
CA GLY A 54 8.16 -4.95 -27.95
C GLY A 54 9.55 -4.41 -28.37
N HIS A 55 10.60 -4.68 -27.59
CA HIS A 55 11.97 -4.26 -27.81
C HIS A 55 12.91 -5.48 -27.76
N GLN A 56 13.82 -5.54 -28.74
CA GLN A 56 14.97 -6.44 -28.75
C GLN A 56 15.84 -6.12 -27.52
N THR A 57 16.16 -7.12 -26.70
CA THR A 57 16.92 -6.86 -25.45
C THR A 57 18.22 -7.65 -25.43
N TRP A 58 19.34 -6.93 -25.50
CA TRP A 58 20.71 -7.47 -25.47
C TRP A 58 21.26 -7.48 -24.05
N GLN A 59 21.82 -8.59 -23.60
CA GLN A 59 22.40 -8.74 -22.26
C GLN A 59 23.82 -9.25 -22.34
N ARG A 60 24.70 -8.77 -21.46
CA ARG A 60 25.98 -9.42 -21.24
C ARG A 60 25.82 -10.60 -20.28
N GLY A 61 26.30 -11.76 -20.69
CA GLY A 61 26.47 -12.92 -19.84
C GLY A 61 27.93 -13.16 -19.50
N THR A 62 28.18 -13.96 -18.47
CA THR A 62 29.53 -14.45 -18.14
C THR A 62 29.96 -15.62 -19.03
N ALA A 63 29.01 -16.29 -19.69
CA ALA A 63 29.22 -17.41 -20.61
C ALA A 63 28.10 -17.46 -21.68
N PRO A 64 28.25 -18.21 -22.79
CA PRO A 64 27.14 -18.45 -23.72
C PRO A 64 26.01 -19.27 -23.07
N THR A 65 24.76 -19.06 -23.49
CA THR A 65 23.60 -19.82 -22.99
C THR A 65 22.48 -19.90 -24.02
N GLY A 66 21.68 -20.98 -24.00
CA GLY A 66 20.54 -21.15 -24.89
C GLY A 66 20.82 -22.04 -26.10
N PRO A 67 19.83 -22.19 -27.01
CA PRO A 67 19.82 -23.25 -27.99
C PRO A 67 20.77 -23.10 -29.17
N VAL A 68 21.20 -21.88 -29.45
CA VAL A 68 22.19 -21.60 -30.49
C VAL A 68 23.07 -20.43 -30.07
N THR A 69 24.37 -20.58 -30.30
CA THR A 69 25.36 -19.54 -30.07
C THR A 69 26.18 -19.34 -31.35
N LEU A 70 26.25 -18.10 -31.81
CA LEU A 70 27.20 -17.67 -32.83
C LEU A 70 28.49 -17.25 -32.14
N ILE A 71 29.63 -17.71 -32.63
CA ILE A 71 30.95 -17.43 -32.07
C ILE A 71 31.81 -16.82 -33.17
N ALA A 72 32.51 -15.74 -32.84
CA ALA A 72 33.39 -15.08 -33.78
C ALA A 72 34.69 -15.88 -33.94
N ALA A 73 34.92 -16.45 -35.13
CA ALA A 73 36.11 -17.25 -35.44
C ALA A 73 37.37 -16.40 -35.64
N ASP A 74 37.19 -15.10 -35.94
CA ASP A 74 38.27 -14.13 -36.12
C ASP A 74 39.10 -13.88 -34.84
N VAL A 75 38.59 -14.26 -33.66
CA VAL A 75 39.29 -14.10 -32.38
C VAL A 75 40.18 -15.29 -32.00
N GLN A 76 40.24 -16.34 -32.82
CA GLN A 76 41.01 -17.56 -32.53
C GLN A 76 42.52 -17.32 -32.33
N ASP A 77 43.09 -16.28 -32.95
CA ASP A 77 44.49 -15.93 -32.75
C ASP A 77 44.77 -15.36 -31.35
N LEU A 78 43.74 -14.77 -30.72
CA LEU A 78 43.81 -14.21 -29.37
C LEU A 78 43.47 -15.25 -28.29
N VAL A 79 42.46 -16.09 -28.56
CA VAL A 79 41.89 -17.04 -27.58
C VAL A 79 42.50 -18.44 -27.71
N GLY A 80 42.90 -18.83 -28.92
CA GLY A 80 43.28 -20.19 -29.29
C GLY A 80 42.27 -20.84 -30.25
N PRO A 81 42.65 -21.95 -30.91
CA PRO A 81 41.78 -22.63 -31.87
C PRO A 81 40.50 -23.12 -31.20
N MET A 82 39.38 -22.92 -31.89
CA MET A 82 38.07 -23.31 -31.37
C MET A 82 37.76 -24.77 -31.75
N THR A 83 37.96 -25.69 -30.81
CA THR A 83 37.62 -27.12 -30.97
C THR A 83 36.39 -27.49 -30.15
N VAL A 84 35.20 -27.20 -30.68
CA VAL A 84 33.93 -27.56 -30.00
C VAL A 84 33.60 -29.03 -30.25
N GLN A 85 33.84 -29.87 -29.25
CA GLN A 85 33.51 -31.30 -29.27
C GLN A 85 32.20 -31.58 -28.50
N ASP A 86 32.00 -30.83 -27.43
CA ASP A 86 30.85 -30.90 -26.50
C ASP A 86 30.62 -29.52 -25.81
N GLU A 87 29.61 -29.44 -24.95
CA GLU A 87 29.27 -28.23 -24.20
C GLU A 87 30.42 -27.75 -23.30
N GLN A 88 31.16 -28.67 -22.69
CA GLN A 88 32.27 -28.37 -21.79
C GLN A 88 33.41 -27.66 -22.53
N SER A 89 33.79 -28.17 -23.70
CA SER A 89 34.84 -27.55 -24.55
C SER A 89 34.45 -26.16 -25.04
N LEU A 90 33.16 -25.89 -25.26
CA LEU A 90 32.66 -24.56 -25.58
C LEU A 90 32.81 -23.60 -24.40
N ILE A 91 32.35 -24.02 -23.21
CA ILE A 91 32.42 -23.21 -21.98
C ILE A 91 33.88 -22.88 -21.63
N GLU A 92 34.79 -23.84 -21.77
CA GLU A 92 36.22 -23.64 -21.52
C GLU A 92 36.82 -22.60 -22.48
N TRP A 93 36.55 -22.72 -23.78
CA TRP A 93 37.03 -21.74 -24.77
C TRP A 93 36.45 -20.35 -24.51
N CYS A 94 35.16 -20.25 -24.18
CA CYS A 94 34.52 -18.98 -23.83
C CYS A 94 35.12 -18.37 -22.56
N THR A 95 35.48 -19.20 -21.57
CA THR A 95 36.17 -18.73 -20.36
C THR A 95 37.52 -18.11 -20.72
N HIS A 96 38.33 -18.76 -21.56
CA HIS A 96 39.58 -18.17 -22.07
C HIS A 96 39.34 -16.88 -22.85
N ALA A 97 38.26 -16.79 -23.64
CA ALA A 97 37.89 -15.56 -24.33
C ALA A 97 37.61 -14.41 -23.35
N SER A 98 36.86 -14.70 -22.29
CA SER A 98 36.57 -13.76 -21.20
C SER A 98 37.83 -13.31 -20.45
N GLU A 99 38.76 -14.23 -20.16
CA GLU A 99 40.07 -13.91 -19.55
C GLU A 99 40.93 -12.98 -20.42
N ARG A 100 40.68 -12.96 -21.74
CA ARG A 100 41.31 -12.04 -22.71
C ARG A 100 40.55 -10.71 -22.86
N GLY A 101 39.47 -10.50 -22.12
CA GLY A 101 38.67 -9.27 -22.14
C GLY A 101 37.63 -9.22 -23.27
N LEU A 102 37.33 -10.36 -23.90
CA LEU A 102 36.19 -10.49 -24.79
C LEU A 102 34.93 -10.81 -23.96
N TRP A 103 33.75 -10.62 -24.51
CA TRP A 103 32.50 -10.87 -23.77
C TRP A 103 31.45 -11.59 -24.60
N HIS A 104 30.56 -12.24 -23.86
CA HIS A 104 29.46 -13.04 -24.36
C HIS A 104 28.18 -12.23 -24.20
N ASP A 105 27.48 -12.00 -25.30
CA ASP A 105 26.19 -11.32 -25.25
C ASP A 105 25.05 -12.30 -25.59
N TRP A 106 23.89 -12.04 -25.04
CA TRP A 106 22.68 -12.82 -25.22
C TRP A 106 21.62 -11.93 -25.83
N TRP A 107 20.94 -12.47 -26.82
CA TRP A 107 19.81 -11.83 -27.44
C TRP A 107 18.53 -12.50 -26.98
N TYR A 108 17.78 -11.78 -26.13
CA TYR A 108 16.50 -12.27 -25.63
C TYR A 108 15.40 -12.02 -26.67
N LEU A 109 14.71 -13.10 -27.04
CA LEU A 109 13.67 -13.11 -28.07
C LEU A 109 12.41 -13.80 -27.53
N HIS A 110 11.24 -13.24 -27.80
CA HIS A 110 9.97 -13.91 -27.57
C HIS A 110 9.63 -14.81 -28.76
N ALA A 111 10.20 -16.02 -28.78
CA ALA A 111 10.21 -16.91 -29.92
C ALA A 111 9.94 -18.38 -29.52
N VAL A 112 8.77 -18.90 -29.90
CA VAL A 112 8.29 -20.25 -29.49
C VAL A 112 9.19 -21.37 -30.01
N ASP A 113 9.80 -21.20 -31.18
CA ASP A 113 10.78 -22.11 -31.75
C ASP A 113 12.08 -22.16 -30.92
N VAL A 114 12.57 -21.01 -30.45
CA VAL A 114 13.72 -20.94 -29.53
C VAL A 114 13.40 -21.61 -28.19
N LEU A 115 12.19 -21.40 -27.65
CA LEU A 115 11.74 -22.03 -26.41
C LEU A 115 11.63 -23.57 -26.51
N ARG A 116 11.20 -24.09 -27.66
CA ARG A 116 10.93 -25.52 -27.87
C ARG A 116 12.17 -26.32 -28.24
N SER A 117 13.29 -25.67 -28.52
CA SER A 117 14.55 -26.35 -28.81
C SER A 117 15.02 -27.16 -27.59
N SER A 118 15.32 -28.44 -27.80
CA SER A 118 15.87 -29.34 -26.77
C SER A 118 17.40 -29.33 -26.70
N THR A 119 18.05 -28.68 -27.67
CA THR A 119 19.50 -28.45 -27.70
C THR A 119 19.82 -27.09 -27.10
N GLY A 120 20.92 -26.97 -26.36
CA GLY A 120 21.43 -25.69 -25.87
C GLY A 120 22.40 -25.80 -24.70
N THR A 121 23.16 -24.73 -24.46
CA THR A 121 24.07 -24.61 -23.32
C THR A 121 23.31 -24.09 -22.11
N GLN A 122 23.53 -24.69 -20.94
CA GLN A 122 22.91 -24.23 -19.69
C GLN A 122 23.48 -22.87 -19.26
N MET A 123 22.67 -22.11 -18.52
CA MET A 123 23.13 -20.84 -17.94
C MET A 123 24.17 -21.12 -16.86
N SER A 124 25.25 -20.33 -16.83
CA SER A 124 26.33 -20.51 -15.86
C SER A 124 25.86 -20.29 -14.43
N ASP A 125 26.55 -20.90 -13.46
CA ASP A 125 26.26 -20.69 -12.03
C ASP A 125 26.33 -19.22 -11.61
N MET A 126 27.23 -18.43 -12.20
CA MET A 126 27.35 -17.00 -11.90
C MET A 126 26.14 -16.24 -12.42
N ASP A 127 25.77 -16.45 -13.68
CA ASP A 127 24.62 -15.78 -14.26
C ASP A 127 23.30 -16.19 -13.58
N LEU A 128 23.18 -17.45 -13.14
CA LEU A 128 22.06 -17.94 -12.33
C LEU A 128 22.00 -17.27 -10.95
N ARG A 129 23.14 -16.94 -10.34
CA ARG A 129 23.19 -16.17 -9.09
C ARG A 129 22.79 -14.72 -9.34
N GLU A 130 23.32 -14.08 -10.39
CA GLU A 130 22.97 -12.70 -10.74
C GLU A 130 21.48 -12.57 -11.10
N ALA A 131 20.90 -13.54 -11.81
CA ALA A 131 19.48 -13.57 -12.12
C ALA A 131 18.57 -13.60 -10.87
N ARG A 132 19.10 -14.01 -9.70
CA ARG A 132 18.40 -13.98 -8.40
C ARG A 132 18.68 -12.70 -7.61
N ASP A 133 19.73 -11.97 -7.94
CA ASP A 133 20.06 -10.68 -7.33
C ASP A 133 19.33 -9.55 -8.07
N THR A 134 18.26 -9.04 -7.45
CA THR A 134 17.39 -7.98 -7.97
C THR A 134 18.10 -6.67 -8.35
N THR A 135 19.36 -6.48 -7.92
CA THR A 135 20.16 -5.29 -8.29
C THR A 135 20.89 -5.43 -9.62
N THR A 136 20.93 -6.64 -10.20
CA THR A 136 21.68 -6.90 -11.44
C THR A 136 20.84 -6.67 -12.69
N ALA A 137 21.53 -6.39 -13.81
CA ALA A 137 20.91 -6.30 -15.12
C ALA A 137 20.28 -7.64 -15.60
N SER A 138 20.70 -8.77 -15.02
CA SER A 138 20.21 -10.10 -15.33
C SER A 138 18.84 -10.37 -14.69
N ALA A 139 18.69 -10.05 -13.40
CA ALA A 139 17.40 -10.15 -12.71
C ALA A 139 16.38 -9.12 -13.22
N TYR A 140 16.87 -7.93 -13.59
CA TYR A 140 16.05 -6.81 -14.05
C TYR A 140 15.03 -7.21 -15.12
N ARG A 141 15.41 -7.98 -16.15
CA ARG A 141 14.50 -8.30 -17.27
C ARG A 141 13.45 -9.35 -16.94
N MET A 142 13.82 -10.36 -16.17
CA MET A 142 12.87 -11.43 -15.78
C MET A 142 11.78 -10.90 -14.84
N VAL A 143 12.07 -9.84 -14.08
CA VAL A 143 11.16 -9.28 -13.08
C VAL A 143 10.37 -8.05 -13.60
N THR A 144 10.94 -7.26 -14.53
CA THR A 144 10.35 -5.96 -14.94
C THR A 144 9.46 -5.97 -16.18
N GLY A 145 9.41 -7.05 -16.97
CA GLY A 145 8.51 -7.12 -18.14
C GLY A 145 7.03 -7.39 -17.78
N PRO A 146 6.08 -7.07 -18.68
CA PRO A 146 4.65 -7.39 -18.57
C PRO A 146 4.41 -8.88 -18.33
N GLN A 147 3.63 -9.25 -17.31
CA GLN A 147 3.36 -10.66 -17.01
C GLN A 147 1.93 -11.04 -17.36
N THR A 148 1.72 -12.30 -17.71
CA THR A 148 0.38 -12.89 -17.84
C THR A 148 0.15 -13.80 -16.64
N ILE A 149 -0.92 -13.56 -15.89
CA ILE A 149 -1.31 -14.42 -14.77
C ILE A 149 -2.00 -15.65 -15.36
N SER A 150 -1.42 -16.83 -15.16
CA SER A 150 -1.92 -18.10 -15.69
C SER A 150 -2.85 -18.86 -14.73
N GLY A 151 -3.11 -18.32 -13.53
CA GLY A 151 -3.93 -18.86 -12.45
C GLY A 151 -4.55 -17.75 -11.61
N GLY A 152 -4.88 -18.00 -10.34
CA GLY A 152 -5.22 -16.92 -9.41
C GLY A 152 -3.96 -16.18 -8.93
N LEU A 153 -4.16 -15.00 -8.37
CA LEU A 153 -3.09 -14.16 -7.83
C LEU A 153 -2.51 -14.77 -6.56
N ASN A 154 -1.18 -14.82 -6.47
CA ASN A 154 -0.48 -15.04 -5.21
C ASN A 154 -0.08 -13.69 -4.62
N LEU A 155 -0.57 -13.40 -3.43
CA LEU A 155 -0.37 -12.13 -2.75
C LEU A 155 0.61 -12.31 -1.59
N TRP A 156 1.49 -11.33 -1.40
CA TRP A 156 2.27 -11.16 -0.18
C TRP A 156 1.85 -9.89 0.53
N VAL A 157 1.68 -9.97 1.85
CA VAL A 157 1.25 -8.84 2.67
C VAL A 157 2.14 -8.69 3.90
N ASP A 158 2.73 -7.51 4.04
CA ASP A 158 3.47 -7.13 5.25
C ASP A 158 2.48 -6.77 6.38
N ILE A 159 2.61 -7.46 7.50
CA ILE A 159 1.78 -7.28 8.70
C ILE A 159 2.57 -6.78 9.90
N THR A 160 3.79 -6.26 9.69
CA THR A 160 4.68 -5.70 10.73
C THR A 160 4.00 -4.59 11.56
N TRP A 161 2.97 -3.95 11.00
CA TRP A 161 2.21 -2.86 11.60
C TRP A 161 0.97 -3.33 12.40
N LEU A 162 0.64 -4.63 12.39
CA LEU A 162 -0.39 -5.22 13.25
C LEU A 162 0.10 -5.24 14.71
N GLY A 163 -0.20 -4.17 15.44
CA GLY A 163 0.11 -4.00 16.85
C GLY A 163 -0.81 -4.78 17.77
N PRO A 164 -0.56 -4.74 19.10
CA PRO A 164 -1.33 -5.50 20.09
C PRO A 164 -2.76 -4.97 20.34
N HIS A 165 -3.03 -3.72 19.95
CA HIS A 165 -4.34 -3.09 20.08
C HIS A 165 -4.87 -2.79 18.69
N GLU A 166 -6.14 -3.12 18.47
CA GLU A 166 -6.83 -2.86 17.22
C GLU A 166 -7.10 -1.36 17.03
N THR A 167 -6.86 -0.88 15.82
CA THR A 167 -7.06 0.50 15.36
C THR A 167 -7.86 0.46 14.07
N GLY A 168 -8.40 1.61 13.64
CA GLY A 168 -9.15 1.70 12.39
C GLY A 168 -8.41 1.06 11.22
N ALA A 169 -7.15 1.44 10.96
CA ALA A 169 -6.36 0.85 9.87
C ALA A 169 -6.23 -0.68 9.95
N GLN A 170 -6.19 -1.26 11.15
CA GLN A 170 -6.08 -2.70 11.35
C GLN A 170 -7.40 -3.42 11.08
N VAL A 171 -8.53 -2.85 11.50
CA VAL A 171 -9.87 -3.34 11.13
C VAL A 171 -10.03 -3.39 9.61
N LEU A 172 -9.59 -2.33 8.94
CA LEU A 172 -9.70 -2.21 7.48
C LEU A 172 -8.87 -3.28 6.77
N ALA A 173 -7.62 -3.48 7.17
CA ALA A 173 -6.79 -4.47 6.49
C ALA A 173 -7.24 -5.90 6.76
N THR A 174 -7.67 -6.25 7.99
CA THR A 174 -8.15 -7.61 8.27
C THR A 174 -9.44 -7.88 7.50
N ALA A 175 -10.35 -6.91 7.40
CA ALA A 175 -11.55 -7.04 6.59
C ALA A 175 -11.24 -7.16 5.08
N ALA A 176 -10.29 -6.36 4.57
CA ALA A 176 -9.82 -6.43 3.19
C ALA A 176 -9.17 -7.78 2.86
N LEU A 177 -8.33 -8.31 3.76
CA LEU A 177 -7.70 -9.63 3.62
C LEU A 177 -8.75 -10.74 3.56
N GLY A 178 -9.75 -10.70 4.46
CA GLY A 178 -10.85 -11.64 4.44
C GLY A 178 -11.69 -11.57 3.15
N ALA A 179 -11.87 -10.37 2.57
CA ALA A 179 -12.59 -10.21 1.32
C ALA A 179 -11.78 -10.61 0.08
N LEU A 180 -10.48 -10.31 0.06
CA LEU A 180 -9.57 -10.78 -0.99
C LEU A 180 -9.51 -12.31 -1.05
N GLN A 181 -9.48 -12.97 0.11
CA GLN A 181 -9.48 -14.43 0.18
C GLN A 181 -10.71 -15.08 -0.48
N ARG A 182 -11.86 -14.39 -0.49
CA ARG A 182 -13.08 -14.89 -1.13
C ARG A 182 -13.11 -14.69 -2.64
N GLN A 183 -12.21 -13.87 -3.19
CA GLN A 183 -12.15 -13.63 -4.62
C GLN A 183 -11.62 -14.85 -5.36
N SER A 184 -12.34 -15.33 -6.37
CA SER A 184 -11.89 -16.44 -7.22
C SER A 184 -10.60 -16.13 -8.00
N GLY A 185 -10.23 -14.85 -8.09
CA GLY A 185 -8.98 -14.40 -8.71
C GLY A 185 -7.78 -14.39 -7.76
N VAL A 186 -7.90 -14.88 -6.52
CA VAL A 186 -6.81 -14.95 -5.53
C VAL A 186 -6.63 -16.40 -5.10
N ASP A 187 -5.44 -16.94 -5.33
CA ASP A 187 -5.11 -18.33 -4.96
C ASP A 187 -4.54 -18.41 -3.54
N THR A 188 -3.58 -17.52 -3.21
CA THR A 188 -2.91 -17.51 -1.91
C THR A 188 -2.63 -16.10 -1.42
N ILE A 189 -2.64 -15.94 -0.08
CA ILE A 189 -2.24 -14.71 0.61
C ILE A 189 -1.23 -15.08 1.70
N THR A 190 0.04 -14.78 1.47
CA THR A 190 1.12 -14.99 2.43
C THR A 190 1.32 -13.74 3.30
N LEU A 191 1.14 -13.87 4.61
CA LEU A 191 1.38 -12.83 5.60
C LEU A 191 2.79 -12.96 6.18
N SER A 192 3.51 -11.86 6.38
CA SER A 192 4.83 -11.88 7.05
C SER A 192 5.10 -10.62 7.88
N GLY A 193 6.09 -10.65 8.77
CA GLY A 193 6.45 -9.52 9.64
C GLY A 193 5.96 -9.65 11.09
N ALA A 194 5.29 -10.76 11.42
CA ALA A 194 4.95 -11.12 12.80
C ALA A 194 4.97 -12.64 12.98
N ALA A 195 5.59 -13.14 14.05
CA ALA A 195 5.60 -14.57 14.37
C ALA A 195 4.20 -15.12 14.72
N THR A 196 3.33 -14.25 15.25
CA THR A 196 1.95 -14.58 15.62
C THR A 196 1.00 -13.44 15.27
N LEU A 197 -0.22 -13.76 14.88
CA LEU A 197 -1.26 -12.75 14.69
C LEU A 197 -1.77 -12.27 16.05
N PRO A 198 -2.08 -10.96 16.20
CA PRO A 198 -2.80 -10.47 17.36
C PRO A 198 -4.23 -11.00 17.40
N ARG A 199 -4.84 -11.04 18.59
CA ARG A 199 -6.17 -11.63 18.84
C ARG A 199 -7.25 -11.19 17.85
N TYR A 200 -7.29 -9.91 17.48
CA TYR A 200 -8.29 -9.39 16.55
C TYR A 200 -8.12 -9.91 15.11
N ALA A 201 -6.92 -10.34 14.74
CA ALA A 201 -6.58 -10.87 13.41
C ALA A 201 -6.46 -12.40 13.38
N GLU A 202 -6.61 -13.10 14.51
CA GLU A 202 -6.47 -14.57 14.58
C GLU A 202 -7.41 -15.31 13.62
N HIS A 203 -8.61 -14.76 13.40
CA HIS A 203 -9.61 -15.30 12.46
C HIS A 203 -9.09 -15.45 11.02
N LEU A 204 -8.05 -14.70 10.62
CA LEU A 204 -7.45 -14.81 9.29
C LEU A 204 -6.74 -16.15 9.08
N ARG A 205 -6.24 -16.80 10.14
CA ARG A 205 -5.58 -18.12 10.04
C ARG A 205 -6.53 -19.24 9.68
N ASP A 206 -7.81 -19.07 10.00
CA ASP A 206 -8.84 -20.08 9.76
C ASP A 206 -9.38 -19.98 8.32
N LEU A 207 -8.99 -18.94 7.56
CA LEU A 207 -9.43 -18.75 6.19
C LEU A 207 -8.54 -19.53 5.21
N PRO A 208 -9.13 -20.32 4.29
CA PRO A 208 -8.35 -21.11 3.35
C PRO A 208 -7.58 -20.23 2.38
N GLY A 209 -6.32 -20.56 2.13
CA GLY A 209 -5.42 -19.80 1.25
C GLY A 209 -4.70 -18.63 1.93
N ILE A 210 -5.00 -18.32 3.20
CA ILE A 210 -4.19 -17.37 3.98
C ILE A 210 -3.16 -18.13 4.81
N GLU A 211 -1.88 -17.78 4.63
CA GLU A 211 -0.77 -18.46 5.29
C GLU A 211 0.12 -17.46 6.02
N LEU A 212 0.46 -17.74 7.28
CA LEU A 212 1.46 -16.95 8.01
C LEU A 212 2.85 -17.55 7.76
N HIS A 213 3.71 -16.78 7.10
CA HIS A 213 5.07 -17.21 6.79
C HIS A 213 5.94 -17.29 8.05
N SER A 214 6.73 -18.37 8.15
CA SER A 214 7.76 -18.55 9.17
C SER A 214 9.13 -18.14 8.64
N ASP A 215 9.89 -17.36 9.41
CA ASP A 215 11.21 -16.82 9.04
C ASP A 215 12.25 -17.87 8.58
N ASP A 216 12.05 -19.16 8.91
CA ASP A 216 12.96 -20.26 8.58
C ASP A 216 12.73 -20.88 7.18
N ALA A 217 11.66 -20.49 6.47
CA ALA A 217 11.32 -21.03 5.15
C ALA A 217 11.72 -20.05 4.03
N PRO A 218 12.16 -20.53 2.85
CA PRO A 218 12.31 -19.65 1.70
C PRO A 218 10.94 -19.09 1.31
N MET A 219 10.85 -17.76 1.27
CA MET A 219 9.65 -17.04 0.85
C MET A 219 9.30 -17.36 -0.62
N PRO A 220 8.06 -17.80 -0.93
CA PRO A 220 7.61 -17.91 -2.31
C PRO A 220 7.48 -16.52 -2.93
N GLN A 221 7.85 -16.39 -4.21
CA GLN A 221 7.69 -15.13 -4.94
C GLN A 221 6.21 -14.91 -5.27
N ALA A 222 5.62 -13.85 -4.73
CA ALA A 222 4.25 -13.44 -5.00
C ALA A 222 4.13 -12.65 -6.32
N ASP A 223 2.93 -12.62 -6.90
CA ASP A 223 2.61 -11.77 -8.04
C ASP A 223 2.53 -10.31 -7.61
N ILE A 224 1.92 -10.06 -6.44
CA ILE A 224 1.81 -8.74 -5.82
C ILE A 224 2.34 -8.80 -4.39
N ALA A 225 3.28 -7.91 -4.06
CA ALA A 225 3.55 -7.45 -2.71
C ALA A 225 2.65 -6.26 -2.40
N TRP A 226 1.62 -6.47 -1.58
CA TRP A 226 0.62 -5.46 -1.24
C TRP A 226 0.82 -4.94 0.18
N TYR A 227 0.90 -3.62 0.31
CA TYR A 227 0.81 -2.91 1.58
C TYR A 227 -0.58 -2.29 1.74
N PRO A 228 -1.40 -2.74 2.70
CA PRO A 228 -2.75 -2.22 2.92
C PRO A 228 -2.76 -0.80 3.53
N ASN A 229 -1.59 -0.24 3.81
CA ASN A 229 -1.36 1.10 4.30
C ASN A 229 -0.07 1.68 3.70
N GLN A 230 0.21 2.95 4.01
CA GLN A 230 1.41 3.64 3.56
C GLN A 230 2.66 2.94 4.10
N ILE A 231 3.63 2.68 3.22
CA ILE A 231 4.94 2.18 3.62
C ILE A 231 5.64 3.24 4.48
N ASP A 232 5.97 2.88 5.72
CA ASP A 232 6.73 3.70 6.66
C ASP A 232 8.12 3.12 6.91
N ARG A 233 8.88 3.69 7.86
CA ARG A 233 10.26 3.26 8.17
C ARG A 233 10.37 1.83 8.73
N ARG A 234 9.27 1.12 9.00
CA ARG A 234 9.28 -0.28 9.46
C ARG A 234 9.48 -1.27 8.33
N SER A 235 9.10 -0.88 7.11
CA SER A 235 9.14 -1.72 5.92
C SER A 235 9.94 -0.99 4.84
N ASN A 236 10.63 -1.73 3.96
CA ASN A 236 11.38 -1.10 2.88
C ASN A 236 10.99 -1.69 1.52
N ILE A 237 11.05 -0.86 0.49
CA ILE A 237 10.65 -1.24 -0.86
C ILE A 237 11.53 -2.37 -1.41
N ALA A 238 12.82 -2.41 -1.04
CA ALA A 238 13.71 -3.48 -1.48
C ALA A 238 13.22 -4.86 -1.01
N GLN A 239 12.72 -4.98 0.22
CA GLN A 239 12.08 -6.19 0.72
C GLN A 239 10.82 -6.49 -0.07
N ALA A 240 9.93 -5.50 -0.29
CA ALA A 240 8.73 -5.69 -1.09
C ALA A 240 9.05 -6.22 -2.50
N ARG A 241 10.09 -5.69 -3.14
CA ARG A 241 10.58 -6.10 -4.47
C ARG A 241 11.17 -7.50 -4.48
N ALA A 242 11.76 -7.95 -3.37
CA ALA A 242 12.22 -9.32 -3.23
C ALA A 242 11.06 -10.31 -3.07
N GLN A 243 9.96 -9.89 -2.44
CA GLN A 243 8.82 -10.76 -2.14
C GLN A 243 7.73 -10.77 -3.23
N GLY A 244 7.56 -9.68 -3.96
CA GLY A 244 6.53 -9.53 -4.98
C GLY A 244 7.11 -9.08 -6.32
N ARG A 245 6.61 -9.69 -7.40
CA ARG A 245 6.91 -9.26 -8.78
C ARG A 245 6.44 -7.82 -9.04
N ARG A 246 5.32 -7.43 -8.42
CA ARG A 246 4.86 -6.05 -8.36
C ARG A 246 4.69 -5.59 -6.93
N VAL A 247 4.89 -4.30 -6.68
CA VAL A 247 4.66 -3.66 -5.38
C VAL A 247 3.50 -2.70 -5.52
N VAL A 248 2.48 -2.91 -4.68
CA VAL A 248 1.31 -2.05 -4.58
C VAL A 248 1.15 -1.57 -3.13
N THR A 249 0.85 -0.30 -2.93
CA THR A 249 0.57 0.26 -1.60
C THR A 249 -0.74 1.03 -1.59
N THR A 250 -1.46 0.94 -0.47
CA THR A 250 -2.70 1.69 -0.24
C THR A 250 -2.43 2.92 0.60
N TYR A 251 -2.75 4.11 0.07
CA TYR A 251 -2.76 5.35 0.84
C TYR A 251 -4.14 5.53 1.47
N LEU A 252 -4.18 5.42 2.80
CA LEU A 252 -5.39 5.61 3.59
C LEU A 252 -5.71 7.10 3.79
N ASP A 253 -4.70 7.95 3.86
CA ASP A 253 -4.83 9.39 4.03
C ASP A 253 -3.49 10.09 3.74
N LEU A 254 -3.50 11.42 3.84
CA LEU A 254 -2.29 12.25 3.82
C LEU A 254 -2.15 13.09 5.10
N ILE A 255 -2.85 12.75 6.19
CA ILE A 255 -2.89 13.55 7.42
C ILE A 255 -1.48 13.79 7.99
N ALA A 256 -0.68 12.73 8.13
CA ALA A 256 0.69 12.84 8.59
C ALA A 256 1.61 13.56 7.58
N TYR A 257 1.23 13.56 6.30
CA TYR A 257 1.95 14.27 5.24
C TYR A 257 1.67 15.78 5.27
N ASP A 258 0.45 16.19 5.63
CA ASP A 258 0.02 17.59 5.64
C ASP A 258 0.26 18.30 6.95
N ILE A 259 0.10 17.59 8.08
CA ILE A 259 0.07 18.20 9.42
C ILE A 259 1.44 18.05 10.09
N PRO A 260 2.24 19.13 10.23
CA PRO A 260 3.58 19.04 10.80
C PRO A 260 3.59 18.58 12.27
N ARG A 261 2.51 18.87 13.02
CA ARG A 261 2.43 18.58 14.46
C ARG A 261 2.30 17.08 14.79
N TYR A 262 2.13 16.22 13.79
CA TYR A 262 2.26 14.76 13.96
C TYR A 262 3.70 14.30 14.16
N HIS A 263 4.66 15.16 13.80
CA HIS A 263 6.09 14.86 13.86
C HIS A 263 6.74 15.60 15.02
N ALA A 264 7.84 15.04 15.53
CA ALA A 264 8.56 15.62 16.65
C ALA A 264 9.29 16.92 16.26
N SER A 265 9.62 17.10 14.98
CA SER A 265 10.29 18.27 14.43
C SER A 265 9.91 18.54 12.97
N ALA A 266 10.26 19.72 12.47
CA ALA A 266 10.09 20.06 11.05
C ALA A 266 10.95 19.17 10.13
N ASN A 267 12.12 18.71 10.61
CA ASN A 267 12.97 17.79 9.86
C ASN A 267 12.32 16.39 9.76
N ASP A 268 11.77 15.87 10.86
CA ASP A 268 11.05 14.59 10.83
C ASP A 268 9.85 14.63 9.87
N TRP A 269 9.15 15.77 9.81
CA TRP A 269 8.07 15.99 8.85
C TRP A 269 8.59 16.04 7.40
N ALA A 270 9.67 16.76 7.14
CA ALA A 270 10.29 16.83 5.83
C ALA A 270 10.79 15.44 5.36
N ASP A 271 11.42 14.67 6.25
CA ASP A 271 11.85 13.30 5.99
C ASP A 271 10.67 12.39 5.68
N TYR A 272 9.58 12.49 6.45
CA TYR A 272 8.37 11.72 6.19
C TYR A 272 7.79 12.04 4.81
N ARG A 273 7.67 13.32 4.47
CA ARG A 273 7.21 13.75 3.15
C ARG A 273 8.13 13.25 2.04
N HIS A 274 9.45 13.33 2.23
CA HIS A 274 10.42 12.81 1.27
C HIS A 274 10.27 11.31 1.06
N LEU A 275 10.14 10.54 2.15
CA LEU A 275 9.90 9.10 2.10
C LEU A 275 8.63 8.77 1.33
N GLN A 276 7.50 9.42 1.63
CA GLN A 276 6.24 9.13 0.93
C GLN A 276 6.31 9.45 -0.57
N ARG A 277 6.98 10.56 -0.96
CA ARG A 277 7.23 10.86 -2.39
C ARG A 277 8.10 9.79 -3.06
N ALA A 278 9.19 9.41 -2.41
CA ALA A 278 10.10 8.38 -2.93
C ALA A 278 9.37 7.03 -3.09
N VAL A 279 8.54 6.67 -2.11
CA VAL A 279 7.70 5.47 -2.16
C VAL A 279 6.72 5.53 -3.33
N ALA A 280 5.94 6.61 -3.43
CA ALA A 280 4.95 6.76 -4.49
C ALA A 280 5.58 6.66 -5.89
N LEU A 281 6.76 7.23 -6.08
CA LEU A 281 7.47 7.16 -7.37
C LEU A 281 8.01 5.76 -7.69
N SER A 282 8.25 4.93 -6.68
CA SER A 282 9.00 3.68 -6.81
C SER A 282 8.15 2.40 -6.87
N VAL A 283 6.87 2.48 -6.50
CA VAL A 283 5.92 1.35 -6.56
C VAL A 283 5.25 1.25 -7.93
N ASP A 284 4.74 0.07 -8.28
CA ASP A 284 4.10 -0.17 -9.58
C ASP A 284 2.64 0.27 -9.59
N GLY A 285 1.98 0.22 -8.43
CA GLY A 285 0.60 0.63 -8.27
C GLY A 285 0.34 1.27 -6.92
N ILE A 286 -0.58 2.22 -6.90
CA ILE A 286 -1.06 2.88 -5.70
C ILE A 286 -2.58 2.85 -5.72
N THR A 287 -3.16 2.31 -4.65
CA THR A 287 -4.59 2.50 -4.40
C THR A 287 -4.79 3.58 -3.36
N THR A 288 -5.81 4.39 -3.51
CA THR A 288 -6.25 5.33 -2.47
C THR A 288 -7.67 4.98 -2.05
N ILE A 289 -8.07 5.37 -0.85
CA ILE A 289 -9.41 5.05 -0.36
C ILE A 289 -10.52 5.98 -0.90
N SER A 290 -10.14 7.00 -1.68
CA SER A 290 -11.03 7.97 -2.30
C SER A 290 -10.31 8.69 -3.44
N GLN A 291 -11.09 9.31 -4.34
CA GLN A 291 -10.58 10.17 -5.39
C GLN A 291 -9.92 11.43 -4.81
N ASP A 292 -10.46 12.01 -3.74
CA ASP A 292 -9.81 13.14 -3.05
C ASP A 292 -8.36 12.83 -2.63
N VAL A 293 -8.12 11.66 -2.05
CA VAL A 293 -6.76 11.25 -1.64
C VAL A 293 -5.86 11.01 -2.86
N ALA A 294 -6.41 10.48 -3.97
CA ALA A 294 -5.66 10.30 -5.21
C ALA A 294 -5.23 11.65 -5.82
N ASP A 295 -6.16 12.60 -5.93
CA ASP A 295 -5.91 13.91 -6.51
C ASP A 295 -4.87 14.68 -5.68
N ARG A 296 -4.97 14.59 -4.35
CA ARG A 296 -4.00 15.19 -3.44
C ARG A 296 -2.62 14.53 -3.52
N LEU A 297 -2.55 13.21 -3.65
CA LEU A 297 -1.29 12.51 -3.84
C LEU A 297 -0.62 12.94 -5.15
N LEU A 298 -1.37 13.03 -6.24
CA LEU A 298 -0.86 13.47 -7.55
C LEU A 298 -0.40 14.92 -7.52
N LEU A 299 -1.11 15.79 -6.79
CA LEU A 299 -0.71 17.18 -6.57
C LEU A 299 0.62 17.28 -5.81
N GLU A 300 0.81 16.44 -4.78
CA GLU A 300 2.00 16.43 -3.92
C GLU A 300 3.20 15.71 -4.53
N VAL A 301 2.95 14.89 -5.56
CA VAL A 301 3.95 14.13 -6.33
C VAL A 301 3.70 14.31 -7.84
N PRO A 302 3.99 15.50 -8.43
CA PRO A 302 3.66 15.77 -9.84
C PRO A 302 4.35 14.87 -10.87
N GLN A 303 5.41 14.17 -10.48
CA GLN A 303 6.12 13.19 -11.32
C GLN A 303 5.51 11.78 -11.27
N LEU A 304 4.52 11.56 -10.40
CA LEU A 304 3.81 10.30 -10.31
C LEU A 304 2.94 10.12 -11.57
N ASP A 305 3.09 8.97 -12.20
CA ASP A 305 2.24 8.59 -13.33
C ASP A 305 0.84 8.26 -12.82
N ALA A 306 -0.13 9.07 -13.23
CA ALA A 306 -1.53 8.94 -12.81
C ALA A 306 -2.15 7.59 -13.19
N SER A 307 -1.65 6.91 -14.24
CA SER A 307 -2.12 5.57 -14.62
C SER A 307 -1.84 4.50 -13.55
N ARG A 308 -0.87 4.75 -12.65
CA ARG A 308 -0.54 3.89 -11.52
C ARG A 308 -1.41 4.15 -10.29
N VAL A 309 -2.28 5.15 -10.30
CA VAL A 309 -3.08 5.54 -9.13
C VAL A 309 -4.54 5.23 -9.36
N ARG A 310 -5.18 4.53 -8.40
CA ARG A 310 -6.61 4.23 -8.45
C ARG A 310 -7.31 4.45 -7.12
N ALA A 311 -8.37 5.24 -7.13
CA ALA A 311 -9.29 5.33 -6.01
C ALA A 311 -10.15 4.06 -5.90
N ILE A 312 -10.08 3.37 -4.77
CA ILE A 312 -10.89 2.20 -4.42
C ILE A 312 -11.50 2.45 -3.02
N PRO A 313 -12.77 2.88 -2.94
CA PRO A 313 -13.46 3.10 -1.68
C PRO A 313 -13.54 1.84 -0.82
N LEU A 314 -13.35 2.00 0.49
CA LEU A 314 -13.39 0.93 1.48
C LEU A 314 -14.81 0.37 1.68
N GLY A 315 -14.89 -0.87 2.19
CA GLY A 315 -16.16 -1.49 2.59
C GLY A 315 -16.69 -0.99 3.94
N LEU A 316 -18.02 -0.90 4.07
CA LEU A 316 -18.74 -0.42 5.25
C LEU A 316 -19.61 -1.50 5.91
N ASP A 317 -19.70 -2.69 5.33
CA ASP A 317 -20.54 -3.80 5.77
C ASP A 317 -20.06 -4.48 7.08
N HIS A 318 -18.85 -4.16 7.54
CA HIS A 318 -18.36 -4.54 8.87
C HIS A 318 -18.95 -3.69 10.01
N ILE A 319 -19.55 -2.53 9.70
CA ILE A 319 -20.14 -1.64 10.70
C ILE A 319 -21.40 -2.29 11.27
N SER A 320 -21.35 -2.62 12.55
CA SER A 320 -22.47 -3.20 13.30
C SER A 320 -23.61 -2.19 13.48
N ALA A 321 -24.84 -2.63 13.17
CA ALA A 321 -26.07 -1.89 13.45
C ALA A 321 -26.68 -2.20 14.84
N ALA A 322 -26.09 -3.13 15.60
CA ALA A 322 -26.66 -3.56 16.87
C ALA A 322 -26.31 -2.59 18.01
N PRO A 323 -27.32 -1.99 18.69
CA PRO A 323 -27.10 -1.26 19.93
C PRO A 323 -26.51 -2.19 21.00
N ARG A 324 -25.72 -1.63 21.91
CA ARG A 324 -25.11 -2.36 23.05
C ARG A 324 -25.34 -1.60 24.33
N GLU A 325 -25.53 -2.32 25.43
CA GLU A 325 -25.47 -1.69 26.76
C GLU A 325 -24.03 -1.24 27.02
N PRO A 326 -23.84 -0.07 27.63
CA PRO A 326 -22.52 0.46 27.90
C PRO A 326 -21.86 -0.28 29.08
N GLU A 327 -20.54 -0.21 29.13
CA GLU A 327 -19.80 -0.61 30.33
C GLU A 327 -19.93 0.45 31.44
N SER A 328 -19.41 0.14 32.63
CA SER A 328 -19.46 1.04 33.79
C SER A 328 -18.56 2.28 33.65
N ASP A 329 -17.74 2.35 32.60
CA ASP A 329 -16.84 3.48 32.30
C ASP A 329 -17.59 4.80 32.01
N ILE A 330 -18.87 4.73 31.61
CA ILE A 330 -19.71 5.91 31.37
C ILE A 330 -20.94 6.02 32.30
N GLU A 331 -21.01 5.24 33.39
CA GLU A 331 -22.20 5.19 34.26
C GLU A 331 -22.60 6.57 34.82
N LEU A 332 -21.62 7.37 35.26
CA LEU A 332 -21.86 8.74 35.74
C LEU A 332 -22.41 9.64 34.63
N LEU A 333 -21.85 9.55 33.42
CA LEU A 333 -22.33 10.33 32.29
C LEU A 333 -23.74 9.92 31.91
N ARG A 334 -24.01 8.61 31.81
CA ARG A 334 -25.33 8.06 31.50
C ARG A 334 -26.41 8.65 32.39
N ASN A 335 -26.13 8.81 33.68
CA ASN A 335 -27.06 9.42 34.64
C ASN A 335 -27.25 10.93 34.41
N GLN A 336 -26.23 11.63 33.92
CA GLN A 336 -26.26 13.08 33.66
C GLN A 336 -27.00 13.44 32.37
N VAL A 337 -26.82 12.65 31.30
CA VAL A 337 -27.40 12.93 29.96
C VAL A 337 -28.84 12.41 29.79
N THR A 338 -29.57 12.21 30.90
CA THR A 338 -30.98 11.78 30.88
C THR A 338 -31.97 12.93 30.75
N VAL A 339 -31.53 14.16 31.04
CA VAL A 339 -32.43 15.32 31.16
C VAL A 339 -32.68 16.01 29.82
N ARG A 340 -31.67 16.04 28.94
CA ARG A 340 -31.71 16.69 27.64
C ARG A 340 -31.14 15.76 26.56
N PRO A 341 -31.57 15.89 25.29
CA PRO A 341 -30.83 15.29 24.19
C PRO A 341 -29.39 15.81 24.19
N PHE A 342 -28.45 14.99 23.74
CA PHE A 342 -27.05 15.40 23.63
C PHE A 342 -26.52 15.28 22.20
N VAL A 343 -25.62 16.20 21.87
CA VAL A 343 -24.78 16.14 20.68
C VAL A 343 -23.49 15.43 21.04
N LEU A 344 -23.10 14.44 20.24
CA LEU A 344 -21.88 13.66 20.47
C LEU A 344 -20.77 14.09 19.53
N VAL A 345 -19.57 14.30 20.07
CA VAL A 345 -18.32 14.44 19.30
C VAL A 345 -17.38 13.32 19.72
N LEU A 346 -17.12 12.40 18.79
CA LEU A 346 -16.18 11.30 18.99
C LEU A 346 -14.81 11.63 18.39
N GLY A 347 -13.78 11.56 19.23
CA GLY A 347 -12.40 11.71 18.78
C GLY A 347 -11.46 12.13 19.90
N ASN A 348 -10.23 11.63 19.81
CA ASN A 348 -9.13 12.15 20.60
C ASN A 348 -8.98 13.66 20.37
N ASP A 349 -8.45 14.38 21.35
CA ASP A 349 -8.34 15.84 21.30
C ASP A 349 -7.25 16.38 20.36
N PHE A 350 -7.04 15.74 19.21
CA PHE A 350 -6.19 16.29 18.15
C PHE A 350 -6.79 17.56 17.55
N VAL A 351 -5.94 18.55 17.24
CA VAL A 351 -6.36 19.83 16.65
C VAL A 351 -7.23 19.66 15.41
N HIS A 352 -6.88 18.76 14.48
CA HIS A 352 -7.65 18.57 13.23
C HIS A 352 -9.01 17.87 13.43
N LYS A 353 -9.28 17.33 14.63
CA LYS A 353 -10.63 16.85 15.00
C LYS A 353 -11.54 17.99 15.45
N ASN A 354 -10.98 19.20 15.64
CA ASN A 354 -11.65 20.48 15.91
C ASN A 354 -12.75 20.42 17.00
N ARG A 355 -12.44 19.83 18.17
CA ARG A 355 -13.37 19.78 19.31
C ARG A 355 -13.70 21.17 19.88
N ASP A 356 -12.75 22.10 19.82
CA ASP A 356 -12.94 23.51 20.16
C ASP A 356 -13.90 24.23 19.19
N PHE A 357 -13.81 23.94 17.89
CA PHE A 357 -14.81 24.39 16.91
C PHE A 357 -16.19 23.79 17.22
N ALA A 358 -16.26 22.51 17.61
CA ALA A 358 -17.49 21.84 17.99
C ALA A 358 -18.20 22.52 19.18
N ILE A 359 -17.43 22.94 20.20
CA ILE A 359 -17.96 23.70 21.34
C ILE A 359 -18.55 25.04 20.84
N SER A 360 -17.87 25.73 19.94
CA SER A 360 -18.36 27.01 19.38
C SER A 360 -19.65 26.84 18.57
N VAL A 361 -19.76 25.76 17.79
CA VAL A 361 -20.97 25.38 17.06
C VAL A 361 -22.11 25.10 18.02
N TRP A 362 -21.86 24.30 19.06
CA TRP A 362 -22.86 23.97 20.07
C TRP A 362 -23.37 25.21 20.82
N GLU A 363 -22.49 26.13 21.22
CA GLU A 363 -22.90 27.41 21.83
C GLU A 363 -23.86 28.19 20.91
N ARG A 364 -23.58 28.24 19.61
CA ARG A 364 -24.46 28.89 18.65
C ARG A 364 -25.83 28.22 18.55
N VAL A 365 -25.89 26.89 18.65
CA VAL A 365 -27.15 26.14 18.71
C VAL A 365 -27.95 26.50 19.97
N LEU A 366 -27.28 26.67 21.11
CA LEU A 366 -27.94 27.11 22.35
C LEU A 366 -28.43 28.56 22.26
N GLU A 367 -27.67 29.45 21.62
CA GLU A 367 -28.08 30.84 21.34
C GLU A 367 -29.32 30.91 20.45
N ALA A 368 -29.47 29.96 19.52
CA ALA A 368 -30.67 29.77 18.69
C ALA A 368 -31.87 29.21 19.47
N GLY A 369 -31.72 28.93 20.77
CA GLY A 369 -32.80 28.53 21.67
C GLY A 369 -33.03 27.03 21.81
N VAL A 370 -32.15 26.19 21.25
CA VAL A 370 -32.24 24.73 21.37
C VAL A 370 -31.59 24.27 22.68
N ASN A 371 -32.28 23.40 23.44
CA ASN A 371 -31.74 22.82 24.67
C ASN A 371 -31.07 21.48 24.36
N CYS A 372 -29.75 21.39 24.48
CA CYS A 372 -29.03 20.13 24.31
C CYS A 372 -27.69 20.15 25.06
N ASP A 373 -27.26 18.98 25.55
CA ASP A 373 -25.94 18.82 26.14
C ASP A 373 -24.90 18.49 25.04
N LEU A 374 -23.61 18.70 25.34
CA LEU A 374 -22.50 18.34 24.45
C LEU A 374 -21.64 17.29 25.12
N VAL A 375 -21.46 16.14 24.48
CA VAL A 375 -20.58 15.07 24.96
C VAL A 375 -19.34 15.00 24.08
N LEU A 376 -18.17 15.25 24.68
CA LEU A 376 -16.86 15.12 24.04
C LEU A 376 -16.19 13.84 24.55
N ALA A 377 -16.03 12.82 23.70
CA ALA A 377 -15.45 11.54 24.09
C ALA A 377 -14.18 11.21 23.29
N GLY A 378 -13.07 11.00 24.00
CA GLY A 378 -11.80 10.57 23.40
C GLY A 378 -10.59 10.82 24.28
N LEU A 379 -9.46 10.19 23.93
CA LEU A 379 -8.22 10.32 24.69
C LEU A 379 -7.58 11.70 24.53
N HIS A 380 -6.93 12.15 25.60
CA HIS A 380 -6.02 13.28 25.53
C HIS A 380 -4.73 12.89 24.79
N VAL A 381 -4.37 13.66 23.77
CA VAL A 381 -3.11 13.49 23.05
C VAL A 381 -2.05 14.44 23.59
N ARG A 382 -0.83 13.94 23.76
CA ARG A 382 0.25 14.74 24.35
C ARG A 382 0.77 15.83 23.40
N SER A 383 0.73 15.57 22.10
CA SER A 383 1.15 16.47 21.04
C SER A 383 -0.03 16.84 20.16
N SER A 384 -0.03 18.07 19.65
CA SER A 384 -1.09 18.56 18.76
C SER A 384 -2.51 18.52 19.37
N SER A 385 -2.63 18.80 20.67
CA SER A 385 -3.92 18.78 21.37
C SER A 385 -4.69 20.11 21.25
N SER A 386 -6.02 20.03 21.12
CA SER A 386 -6.97 21.15 21.25
C SER A 386 -7.40 21.42 22.69
N ARG A 387 -6.98 20.61 23.67
CA ARG A 387 -7.49 20.64 25.06
C ARG A 387 -7.46 22.02 25.72
N ALA A 388 -6.38 22.78 25.53
CA ALA A 388 -6.27 24.12 26.11
C ALA A 388 -7.23 25.16 25.48
N ALA A 389 -7.63 24.97 24.24
CA ALA A 389 -8.68 25.78 23.60
C ALA A 389 -10.06 25.35 24.10
N GLU A 390 -10.30 24.03 24.20
CA GLU A 390 -11.53 23.46 24.76
C GLU A 390 -11.79 23.93 26.20
N ASP A 391 -10.82 23.76 27.10
CA ASP A 391 -10.97 24.14 28.51
C ASP A 391 -11.29 25.64 28.66
N ARG A 392 -10.72 26.49 27.79
CA ARG A 392 -10.98 27.93 27.78
C ARG A 392 -12.42 28.24 27.38
N LEU A 393 -12.90 27.64 26.29
CA LEU A 393 -14.28 27.83 25.82
C LEU A 393 -15.28 27.30 26.86
N VAL A 394 -15.05 26.11 27.41
CA VAL A 394 -15.91 25.53 28.47
C VAL A 394 -15.94 26.40 29.72
N SER A 395 -14.82 27.02 30.11
CA SER A 395 -14.79 27.92 31.28
C SER A 395 -15.59 29.22 31.09
N GLN A 396 -15.87 29.59 29.84
CA GLN A 396 -16.61 30.80 29.47
C GLN A 396 -18.11 30.51 29.25
N HIS A 397 -18.49 29.23 29.18
CA HIS A 397 -19.87 28.81 29.00
C HIS A 397 -20.73 29.23 30.21
N THR A 398 -21.81 29.96 29.93
CA THR A 398 -22.78 30.42 30.94
C THR A 398 -24.24 30.14 30.57
N ASN A 399 -24.48 29.51 29.41
CA ASN A 399 -25.82 29.31 28.87
C ASN A 399 -26.47 28.05 29.45
N LEU A 400 -27.44 28.22 30.37
CA LEU A 400 -28.11 27.14 31.10
C LEU A 400 -28.95 26.17 30.25
N ARG A 401 -29.00 26.37 28.93
CA ARG A 401 -29.72 25.49 27.99
C ARG A 401 -29.00 24.17 27.73
N GLY A 402 -27.72 24.06 28.07
CA GLY A 402 -26.94 22.83 27.89
C GLY A 402 -25.78 22.73 28.90
N THR A 403 -25.15 21.57 28.96
CA THR A 403 -23.92 21.30 29.71
C THR A 403 -22.91 20.57 28.84
N VAL A 404 -21.62 20.87 29.00
CA VAL A 404 -20.53 20.13 28.34
C VAL A 404 -20.03 19.01 29.24
N HIS A 405 -19.97 17.80 28.72
CA HIS A 405 -19.43 16.61 29.37
C HIS A 405 -18.19 16.11 28.61
N THR A 406 -17.03 16.19 29.24
CA THR A 406 -15.77 15.68 28.66
C THR A 406 -15.39 14.36 29.31
N ILE A 407 -15.35 13.29 28.53
CA ILE A 407 -14.92 11.97 28.96
C ILE A 407 -13.69 11.51 28.19
N GLY A 408 -12.90 10.66 28.83
CA GLY A 408 -11.66 10.12 28.26
C GLY A 408 -11.92 9.01 27.24
N HIS A 409 -11.04 8.00 27.26
CA HIS A 409 -11.28 6.76 26.53
C HIS A 409 -12.55 6.08 27.02
N VAL A 410 -13.30 5.51 26.08
CA VAL A 410 -14.48 4.67 26.34
C VAL A 410 -14.32 3.33 25.67
N SER A 411 -14.93 2.28 26.24
CA SER A 411 -15.01 0.96 25.64
C SER A 411 -15.79 0.97 24.31
N SER A 412 -15.67 -0.09 23.53
CA SER A 412 -16.38 -0.23 22.25
C SER A 412 -17.90 -0.26 22.45
N GLU A 413 -18.35 -0.91 23.52
CA GLU A 413 -19.73 -1.00 23.99
C GLU A 413 -20.26 0.38 24.36
N SER A 414 -19.52 1.13 25.18
CA SER A 414 -19.89 2.49 25.61
C SER A 414 -19.87 3.49 24.46
N ARG A 415 -18.93 3.36 23.51
CA ARG A 415 -18.94 4.12 22.26
C ARG A 415 -20.20 3.86 21.44
N THR A 416 -20.56 2.58 21.26
CA THR A 416 -21.77 2.17 20.52
C THR A 416 -23.02 2.76 21.18
N TRP A 417 -23.11 2.67 22.50
CA TRP A 417 -24.21 3.24 23.26
C TRP A 417 -24.30 4.76 23.10
N LEU A 418 -23.17 5.48 23.23
CA LEU A 418 -23.14 6.93 23.05
C LEU A 418 -23.63 7.35 21.68
N MET A 419 -23.20 6.65 20.62
CA MET A 419 -23.65 6.93 19.26
C MET A 419 -25.16 6.70 19.14
N ALA A 420 -25.65 5.52 19.53
CA ALA A 420 -27.06 5.15 19.41
C ALA A 420 -28.02 6.04 20.23
N ASN A 421 -27.54 6.68 21.30
CA ASN A 421 -28.37 7.52 22.18
C ASN A 421 -28.15 9.03 21.96
N ALA A 422 -27.21 9.42 21.10
CA ALA A 422 -27.02 10.82 20.73
C ALA A 422 -28.21 11.30 19.87
N ALA A 423 -28.60 12.56 20.02
CA ALA A 423 -29.60 13.16 19.14
C ALA A 423 -29.00 13.45 17.75
N VAL A 424 -27.74 13.91 17.73
CA VAL A 424 -26.94 14.11 16.51
C VAL A 424 -25.48 13.85 16.85
N VAL A 425 -24.75 13.17 15.96
CA VAL A 425 -23.28 13.12 16.01
C VAL A 425 -22.70 14.30 15.24
N LEU A 426 -22.02 15.20 15.93
CA LEU A 426 -21.25 16.26 15.28
C LEU A 426 -19.84 15.74 14.97
N TYR A 427 -19.48 15.73 13.69
CA TYR A 427 -18.21 15.26 13.17
C TYR A 427 -17.44 16.41 12.50
N PRO A 428 -16.71 17.25 13.27
CA PRO A 428 -16.11 18.48 12.78
C PRO A 428 -14.66 18.29 12.32
N SER A 429 -14.27 17.08 11.93
CA SER A 429 -12.88 16.80 11.57
C SER A 429 -12.52 17.35 10.20
N SER A 430 -11.41 18.10 10.11
CA SER A 430 -10.98 18.78 8.88
C SER A 430 -9.90 18.04 8.09
N ALA A 431 -9.40 16.93 8.62
CA ALA A 431 -8.46 16.05 7.94
C ALA A 431 -8.77 14.61 8.33
N GLU A 432 -9.12 13.79 7.35
CA GLU A 432 -9.50 12.40 7.56
C GLU A 432 -9.01 11.52 6.44
N GLY A 433 -8.90 10.23 6.75
CA GLY A 433 -9.02 9.19 5.73
C GLY A 433 -10.48 9.08 5.32
N PHE A 434 -11.12 7.94 5.58
CA PHE A 434 -12.45 7.66 5.02
C PHE A 434 -13.61 8.44 5.67
N GLY A 435 -13.50 8.77 6.96
CA GLY A 435 -14.61 9.37 7.72
C GLY A 435 -15.70 8.38 8.11
N PHE A 436 -15.34 7.33 8.87
CA PHE A 436 -16.29 6.27 9.28
C PHE A 436 -17.41 6.72 10.22
N VAL A 437 -17.15 7.73 11.08
CA VAL A 437 -18.06 8.10 12.18
C VAL A 437 -19.49 8.43 11.70
N PRO A 438 -19.70 9.22 10.63
CA PRO A 438 -21.03 9.41 10.04
C PRO A 438 -21.75 8.10 9.67
N TYR A 439 -21.06 7.15 9.04
CA TYR A 439 -21.66 5.88 8.63
C TYR A 439 -21.95 4.96 9.82
N GLU A 440 -21.07 4.96 10.82
CA GLU A 440 -21.29 4.25 12.09
C GLU A 440 -22.49 4.81 12.87
N ALA A 441 -22.68 6.13 12.84
CA ALA A 441 -23.85 6.77 13.46
C ALA A 441 -25.14 6.39 12.72
N ALA A 442 -25.12 6.44 11.39
CA ALA A 442 -26.25 6.05 10.56
C ALA A 442 -26.63 4.57 10.72
N ALA A 443 -25.65 3.69 11.00
CA ALA A 443 -25.90 2.28 11.30
C ALA A 443 -26.71 2.08 12.59
N LEU A 444 -26.65 3.03 13.51
CA LEU A 444 -27.38 3.06 14.78
C LEU A 444 -28.57 4.04 14.73
N GLU A 445 -29.02 4.40 13.53
CA GLU A 445 -30.14 5.31 13.27
C GLU A 445 -29.93 6.75 13.79
N THR A 446 -28.68 7.16 14.01
CA THR A 446 -28.34 8.50 14.50
C THR A 446 -27.84 9.39 13.36
N PRO A 447 -28.45 10.57 13.13
CA PRO A 447 -27.99 11.51 12.11
C PRO A 447 -26.63 12.10 12.50
N SER A 448 -25.86 12.52 11.50
CA SER A 448 -24.59 13.20 11.72
C SER A 448 -24.48 14.51 10.93
N SER A 449 -23.86 15.51 11.56
CA SER A 449 -23.47 16.77 10.90
C SER A 449 -21.97 16.79 10.68
N PHE A 450 -21.54 17.10 9.47
CA PHE A 450 -20.14 17.17 9.05
C PHE A 450 -19.99 18.18 7.92
N VAL A 451 -18.79 18.70 7.72
CA VAL A 451 -18.51 19.54 6.54
C VAL A 451 -18.33 18.63 5.32
N HIS A 452 -18.92 19.02 4.20
CA HIS A 452 -18.92 18.33 2.92
C HIS A 452 -17.60 18.57 2.18
N PHE A 453 -16.54 17.88 2.62
CA PHE A 453 -15.22 17.89 1.99
C PHE A 453 -14.66 16.46 1.85
N GLY A 454 -13.64 16.28 0.99
CA GLY A 454 -12.90 15.04 0.85
C GLY A 454 -13.78 13.81 0.60
N PRO A 455 -13.50 12.65 1.23
CA PRO A 455 -14.28 11.43 1.04
C PRO A 455 -15.75 11.54 1.44
N LEU A 456 -16.10 12.44 2.37
CA LEU A 456 -17.50 12.69 2.72
C LEU A 456 -18.23 13.42 1.60
N ALA A 457 -17.58 14.37 0.92
CA ALA A 457 -18.16 15.02 -0.25
C ALA A 457 -18.31 14.05 -1.44
N GLU A 458 -17.36 13.13 -1.58
CA GLU A 458 -17.31 12.18 -2.70
C GLU A 458 -18.30 11.03 -2.53
N LEU A 459 -18.39 10.45 -1.32
CA LEU A 459 -19.00 9.14 -1.11
C LEU A 459 -20.29 9.16 -0.28
N SER A 460 -20.52 10.17 0.57
CA SER A 460 -21.59 10.09 1.58
C SER A 460 -23.02 10.11 1.02
N GLY A 461 -23.21 10.55 -0.22
CA GLY A 461 -24.52 10.74 -0.82
C GLY A 461 -25.30 11.95 -0.29
N VAL A 462 -24.83 12.58 0.80
CA VAL A 462 -25.48 13.71 1.46
C VAL A 462 -25.21 15.01 0.71
N ARG A 463 -26.27 15.68 0.25
CA ARG A 463 -26.16 16.89 -0.59
C ARG A 463 -26.38 18.21 0.16
N ASP A 464 -26.96 18.14 1.35
CA ASP A 464 -27.39 19.30 2.14
C ASP A 464 -26.49 19.57 3.36
N ALA A 465 -25.31 18.96 3.41
CA ALA A 465 -24.32 19.17 4.45
C ALA A 465 -23.60 20.54 4.30
N PRO A 466 -23.13 21.14 5.40
CA PRO A 466 -22.32 22.36 5.39
C PRO A 466 -21.14 22.26 4.40
N SER A 467 -20.95 23.27 3.58
CA SER A 467 -19.88 23.34 2.58
C SER A 467 -18.62 24.08 3.07
N ARG A 468 -18.72 24.77 4.22
CA ARG A 468 -17.66 25.61 4.77
C ARG A 468 -17.42 25.34 6.25
N TRP A 469 -16.17 25.57 6.67
CA TRP A 469 -15.74 25.61 8.07
C TRP A 469 -16.23 26.88 8.77
N SER A 470 -17.55 27.03 8.88
CA SER A 470 -18.23 28.16 9.51
C SER A 470 -19.07 27.69 10.69
N VAL A 471 -18.88 28.32 11.85
CA VAL A 471 -19.69 28.04 13.05
C VAL A 471 -21.18 28.15 12.73
N ASP A 472 -21.57 29.19 12.01
CA ASP A 472 -22.97 29.51 11.70
C ASP A 472 -23.60 28.46 10.77
N GLU A 473 -22.84 28.00 9.76
CA GLU A 473 -23.34 27.04 8.78
C GLU A 473 -23.50 25.66 9.40
N VAL A 474 -22.50 25.22 10.17
CA VAL A 474 -22.56 23.94 10.88
C VAL A 474 -23.60 23.98 12.00
N ALA A 475 -23.75 25.10 12.72
CA ALA A 475 -24.82 25.26 13.71
C ALA A 475 -26.21 25.24 13.07
N THR A 476 -26.37 25.83 11.88
CA THR A 476 -27.64 25.79 11.13
C THR A 476 -28.02 24.35 10.75
N ASP A 477 -27.07 23.57 10.21
CA ASP A 477 -27.30 22.14 9.91
C ASP A 477 -27.58 21.34 11.18
N LEU A 478 -26.80 21.54 12.24
CA LEU A 478 -26.99 20.87 13.52
C LEU A 478 -28.36 21.17 14.15
N THR A 479 -28.77 22.44 14.19
CA THR A 479 -30.12 22.84 14.64
C THR A 479 -31.20 22.16 13.80
N ARG A 480 -31.03 22.11 12.48
CA ARG A 480 -32.00 21.46 11.60
C ARG A 480 -32.14 19.97 11.93
N LEU A 481 -31.03 19.24 12.06
CA LEU A 481 -31.04 17.81 12.43
C LEU A 481 -31.61 17.57 13.84
N LEU A 482 -31.39 18.49 14.78
CA LEU A 482 -31.93 18.40 16.14
C LEU A 482 -33.43 18.69 16.23
N THR A 483 -34.00 19.42 15.27
CA THR A 483 -35.37 19.96 15.39
C THR A 483 -36.33 19.51 14.29
N GLN A 484 -35.83 18.91 13.20
CA GLN A 484 -36.62 18.45 12.08
C GLN A 484 -36.40 16.94 11.86
N GLU A 485 -37.40 16.14 12.22
CA GLU A 485 -37.34 14.69 12.14
C GLU A 485 -37.11 14.18 10.71
N ASP A 486 -37.77 14.78 9.70
CA ASP A 486 -37.58 14.42 8.29
C ASP A 486 -36.14 14.68 7.81
N ALA A 487 -35.50 15.75 8.30
CA ALA A 487 -34.11 16.06 7.97
C ALA A 487 -33.14 15.03 8.59
N ALA A 488 -33.37 14.65 9.84
CA ALA A 488 -32.59 13.61 10.52
C ALA A 488 -32.76 12.25 9.83
N ALA A 489 -33.99 11.84 9.53
CA ALA A 489 -34.30 10.59 8.85
C ALA A 489 -33.69 10.55 7.44
N GLY A 490 -33.79 11.65 6.68
CA GLY A 490 -33.16 11.78 5.36
C GLY A 490 -31.64 11.63 5.42
N ARG A 491 -30.97 12.30 6.38
CA ARG A 491 -29.52 12.20 6.58
C ARG A 491 -29.08 10.77 6.90
N VAL A 492 -29.83 10.05 7.73
CA VAL A 492 -29.57 8.64 8.05
C VAL A 492 -29.77 7.77 6.80
N ALA A 493 -30.86 7.96 6.06
CA ALA A 493 -31.19 7.18 4.88
C ALA A 493 -30.11 7.30 3.78
N ASP A 494 -29.62 8.51 3.50
CA ASP A 494 -28.55 8.75 2.53
C ASP A 494 -27.28 7.96 2.89
N LEU A 495 -26.83 8.07 4.15
CA LEU A 495 -25.63 7.38 4.63
C LEU A 495 -25.82 5.85 4.68
N GLN A 496 -27.01 5.36 5.04
CA GLN A 496 -27.32 3.93 5.02
C GLN A 496 -27.33 3.38 3.59
N HIS A 497 -27.86 4.13 2.61
CA HIS A 497 -27.82 3.71 1.21
C HIS A 497 -26.37 3.47 0.75
N VAL A 498 -25.46 4.40 1.05
CA VAL A 498 -24.03 4.24 0.73
C VAL A 498 -23.42 3.01 1.39
N ARG A 499 -23.78 2.70 2.64
CA ARG A 499 -23.32 1.47 3.32
C ARG A 499 -23.71 0.19 2.58
N THR A 500 -24.84 0.18 1.88
CA THR A 500 -25.26 -0.97 1.06
C THR A 500 -24.49 -1.09 -0.26
N GLU A 501 -23.96 0.03 -0.77
CA GLU A 501 -23.22 0.07 -2.03
C GLU A 501 -21.71 -0.14 -1.84
N LEU A 502 -21.15 0.31 -0.71
CA LEU A 502 -19.73 0.17 -0.40
C LEU A 502 -19.48 -1.04 0.49
N THR A 503 -19.21 -2.18 -0.15
CA THR A 503 -18.94 -3.46 0.53
C THR A 503 -17.49 -3.88 0.38
N TRP A 504 -16.98 -4.66 1.33
CA TRP A 504 -15.64 -5.24 1.26
C TRP A 504 -15.47 -6.17 0.07
N GLU A 505 -16.53 -6.84 -0.35
CA GLU A 505 -16.56 -7.67 -1.55
C GLU A 505 -16.25 -6.84 -2.81
N ARG A 506 -16.95 -5.70 -2.99
CA ARG A 506 -16.70 -4.78 -4.11
C ARG A 506 -15.32 -4.13 -4.04
N PHE A 507 -14.84 -3.81 -2.84
CA PHE A 507 -13.46 -3.34 -2.64
C PHE A 507 -12.46 -4.38 -3.15
N ALA A 508 -12.60 -5.64 -2.75
CA ALA A 508 -11.71 -6.72 -3.13
C ALA A 508 -11.76 -7.02 -4.64
N GLU A 509 -12.93 -7.03 -5.26
CA GLU A 509 -13.10 -7.19 -6.72
C GLU A 509 -12.33 -6.12 -7.50
N ARG A 510 -12.49 -4.85 -7.11
CA ARG A 510 -11.78 -3.71 -7.73
C ARG A 510 -10.27 -3.78 -7.50
N LEU A 511 -9.85 -4.21 -6.32
CA LEU A 511 -8.44 -4.36 -5.98
C LEU A 511 -7.77 -5.49 -6.77
N VAL A 512 -8.44 -6.66 -6.92
CA VAL A 512 -7.97 -7.76 -7.77
C VAL A 512 -7.87 -7.34 -9.22
N THR A 513 -8.85 -6.59 -9.72
CA THR A 513 -8.80 -6.02 -11.08
C THR A 513 -7.58 -5.11 -11.24
N PHE A 514 -7.34 -4.21 -10.27
CA PHE A 514 -6.17 -3.33 -10.28
C PHE A 514 -4.84 -4.09 -10.20
N PHE A 515 -4.77 -5.16 -9.41
CA PHE A 515 -3.61 -6.03 -9.35
C PHE A 515 -3.32 -6.69 -10.70
N GLY A 516 -4.34 -7.26 -11.36
CA GLY A 516 -4.20 -7.84 -12.69
C GLY A 516 -3.67 -6.85 -13.72
N GLU A 517 -4.20 -5.63 -13.71
CA GLU A 517 -3.70 -4.54 -14.55
C GLU A 517 -2.25 -4.17 -14.21
N THR A 518 -1.91 -4.03 -12.93
CA THR A 518 -0.54 -3.69 -12.49
C THR A 518 0.49 -4.74 -12.96
N VAL A 519 0.12 -6.01 -12.90
CA VAL A 519 0.96 -7.14 -13.36
C VAL A 519 1.16 -7.13 -14.88
N SER A 520 0.17 -6.65 -15.63
CA SER A 520 0.23 -6.51 -17.09
C SER A 520 1.09 -5.34 -17.59
N HIS A 521 1.49 -4.41 -16.72
CA HIS A 521 2.39 -3.31 -17.07
C HIS A 521 3.84 -3.67 -16.73
N SER A 522 4.79 -2.97 -17.36
CA SER A 522 6.21 -3.04 -16.97
C SER A 522 6.40 -2.55 -15.53
N ALA A 523 7.23 -3.26 -14.76
CA ALA A 523 7.54 -2.82 -13.40
C ALA A 523 8.31 -1.50 -13.42
N VAL A 524 8.09 -0.71 -12.38
CA VAL A 524 8.76 0.57 -12.17
C VAL A 524 10.18 0.33 -11.73
N VAL A 525 11.09 1.03 -12.39
CA VAL A 525 12.53 0.93 -12.20
C VAL A 525 12.95 2.03 -11.25
N SER A 526 13.06 1.71 -9.98
CA SER A 526 13.57 2.65 -8.98
C SER A 526 14.98 2.27 -8.56
N GLY A 527 15.95 3.17 -8.76
CA GLY A 527 17.33 3.03 -8.30
C GLY A 527 17.54 3.23 -6.79
N LEU A 528 16.49 3.09 -5.96
CA LEU A 528 16.62 3.23 -4.51
C LEU A 528 17.38 2.01 -3.96
N GLU A 529 18.69 2.15 -3.79
CA GLU A 529 19.48 1.19 -3.04
C GLU A 529 18.96 1.07 -1.59
N ALA A 530 18.95 -0.17 -1.07
CA ALA A 530 18.58 -0.48 0.31
C ALA A 530 19.38 0.29 1.38
N LYS A 531 20.46 0.99 1.01
CA LYS A 531 21.37 1.71 1.91
C LYS A 531 20.87 3.09 2.34
N GLU A 532 20.07 3.80 1.53
CA GLU A 532 19.73 5.20 1.84
C GLU A 532 18.79 5.36 3.04
N PHE A 533 18.08 4.31 3.44
CA PHE A 533 17.18 4.35 4.60
C PHE A 533 17.81 3.83 5.91
N SER A 534 19.05 3.32 5.85
CA SER A 534 19.70 2.64 6.98
C SER A 534 20.43 3.58 7.96
N THR A 535 20.79 4.79 7.55
CA THR A 535 21.66 5.68 8.35
C THR A 535 20.95 6.37 9.53
N ALA A 536 19.62 6.29 9.63
CA ALA A 536 18.87 6.83 10.77
C ALA A 536 18.66 5.81 11.92
N ARG A 537 19.52 4.77 12.03
CA ARG A 537 19.42 3.73 13.08
C ARG A 537 19.72 4.24 14.51
N GLU A 538 20.13 5.50 14.68
CA GLU A 538 20.56 6.04 15.99
C GLU A 538 19.55 6.92 16.73
N SER A 539 18.47 7.42 16.11
CA SER A 539 17.43 8.14 16.84
C SER A 539 16.29 7.19 17.22
N ARG A 540 16.55 6.25 18.13
CA ARG A 540 15.48 5.55 18.86
C ARG A 540 14.61 6.62 19.55
N PRO A 541 13.27 6.68 19.35
CA PRO A 541 12.42 7.15 20.43
C PRO A 541 12.65 6.16 21.56
N THR A 542 13.26 6.61 22.65
CA THR A 542 13.68 5.75 23.74
C THR A 542 12.48 4.93 24.22
N ARG A 543 12.48 3.63 23.88
CA ARG A 543 11.59 2.56 24.40
C ARG A 543 11.60 2.43 25.94
N ARG A 544 12.15 3.40 26.68
CA ARG A 544 12.17 3.48 28.15
C ARG A 544 10.97 4.21 28.75
N LEU A 545 10.09 4.83 27.97
CA LEU A 545 8.97 5.63 28.51
C LEU A 545 7.60 4.94 28.57
N LEU A 546 7.44 3.71 28.05
CA LEU A 546 6.19 2.93 28.25
C LEU A 546 6.25 1.91 29.40
N TYR A 547 7.43 1.43 29.81
CA TYR A 547 7.54 0.26 30.69
C TYR A 547 7.75 0.52 32.19
N ARG A 548 7.68 1.78 32.65
CA ARG A 548 7.67 2.11 34.10
C ARG A 548 6.31 2.53 34.65
N ALA A 549 5.29 2.70 33.81
CA ALA A 549 3.95 3.13 34.23
C ALA A 549 3.10 2.00 34.85
N VAL A 550 3.39 0.72 34.58
CA VAL A 550 2.55 -0.40 35.05
C VAL A 550 3.00 -0.99 36.40
N ARG A 551 4.19 -0.62 36.93
CA ARG A 551 4.73 -1.25 38.16
C ARG A 551 4.81 -0.37 39.42
N ARG A 552 4.38 0.90 39.38
CA ARG A 552 4.41 1.79 40.56
C ARG A 552 3.08 2.24 41.13
N VAL A 553 1.94 1.85 40.54
CA VAL A 553 0.60 2.10 41.11
C VAL A 553 0.12 0.98 42.05
N ARG A 554 0.85 -0.16 42.14
CA ARG A 554 0.55 -1.27 43.06
C ARG A 554 1.34 -1.26 44.39
N ARG A 555 2.04 -0.18 44.74
CA ARG A 555 2.83 -0.09 46.00
C ARG A 555 2.68 1.23 46.77
N SER A 556 1.54 1.91 46.65
CA SER A 556 1.18 3.05 47.51
C SER A 556 -0.26 2.96 48.05
N ARG A 557 -0.69 1.73 48.35
CA ARG A 557 -1.81 1.42 49.24
C ARG A 557 -1.35 0.24 50.10
N ASP A 558 -0.45 0.55 51.01
CA ASP A 558 -0.28 -0.03 52.34
C ASP A 558 0.19 1.10 53.24
#